data_AF-A0A7T1HJ99-F1
#
_entry.id   AF-A0A7T1HJ99-F1
#
_cell.length_a   1.000
_cell.length_b   1.000
_cell.length_c   1.000
_cell.angle_alpha   90.00
_cell.angle_beta   90.00
_cell.angle_gamma   90.00
#
_symmetry.space_group_name_H-M   'P 1'
#
loop_
_entity.id
_entity.type
_entity.pdbx_description
1 polymer ?
#
loop_
_entity_poly.entity_id
_entity_poly.type
_entity_poly.pdbx_seq_one_letter_code
_entity_poly.pdbx_strand_id
1 'polypeptide(L)'
;MSQTPTDSPYRWRAADLEGIRVALSIPTQMAAIRAINDAMADLEQLYPDAILTARRELDAIAAIDTELAGLSPEQLQAPIETRRKAVGPDALPEDGTLPVKKADVIEYDTELLREETITRYGEGLSIEQALRRQRGSHAQALLLMLPTLANWSRDPQLSAQGGAFTTALARG
;
A
#
# COMPACT_ATOMS: atom_id res chain seq x y z
N MET A 1 33.81 -8.35 -29.31
CA MET A 1 32.38 -8.42 -28.97
C MET A 1 32.27 -9.08 -27.61
N SER A 2 32.16 -8.26 -26.57
CA SER A 2 32.14 -8.72 -25.19
C SER A 2 30.74 -9.22 -24.88
N GLN A 3 30.57 -10.54 -24.79
CA GLN A 3 29.36 -11.11 -24.21
C GLN A 3 29.39 -10.74 -22.73
N THR A 4 28.62 -9.72 -22.34
CA THR A 4 28.21 -9.56 -20.94
C THR A 4 27.58 -10.88 -20.52
N PRO A 5 27.98 -11.49 -19.38
CA PRO A 5 27.37 -12.73 -18.93
C PRO A 5 25.86 -12.46 -18.84
N THR A 6 25.10 -13.07 -19.74
CA THR A 6 23.66 -12.92 -19.82
C THR A 6 23.11 -13.40 -18.47
N ASP A 7 22.67 -12.46 -17.64
CA ASP A 7 21.88 -12.70 -16.44
C ASP A 7 20.68 -13.53 -16.90
N SER A 8 20.77 -14.86 -16.74
CA SER A 8 19.75 -15.76 -17.25
C SER A 8 18.43 -15.38 -16.58
N PRO A 9 17.36 -15.09 -17.33
CA PRO A 9 16.10 -14.61 -16.74
C PRO A 9 15.49 -15.61 -15.75
N TYR A 10 15.90 -16.88 -15.86
CA TYR A 10 15.48 -18.01 -15.04
C TYR A 10 16.43 -18.32 -13.89
N ARG A 11 17.30 -17.37 -13.53
CA ARG A 11 18.20 -17.49 -12.38
C ARG A 11 17.99 -16.34 -11.43
N TRP A 12 18.21 -16.63 -10.16
CA TRP A 12 18.23 -15.62 -9.13
C TRP A 12 19.46 -14.71 -9.23
N ARG A 13 19.25 -13.44 -8.92
CA ARG A 13 20.32 -12.46 -8.75
C ARG A 13 20.80 -12.47 -7.30
N ALA A 14 22.04 -12.06 -7.09
CA ALA A 14 22.59 -11.92 -5.73
C ALA A 14 21.77 -10.95 -4.86
N ALA A 15 21.14 -9.93 -5.46
CA ALA A 15 20.29 -8.97 -4.76
C ALA A 15 18.92 -9.55 -4.35
N ASP A 16 18.42 -10.59 -5.03
CA ASP A 16 17.07 -11.11 -4.82
C ASP A 16 16.94 -11.79 -3.44
N LEU A 17 18.03 -12.38 -2.93
CA LEU A 17 18.06 -12.96 -1.57
C LEU A 17 17.69 -11.91 -0.52
N GLU A 18 18.35 -10.75 -0.58
CA GLU A 18 18.11 -9.67 0.36
C GLU A 18 16.73 -9.05 0.14
N GLY A 19 16.29 -8.96 -1.13
CA GLY A 19 14.93 -8.57 -1.49
C GLY A 19 13.88 -9.46 -0.84
N ILE A 20 13.99 -10.79 -0.96
CA ILE A 20 13.07 -11.76 -0.34
C ILE A 20 13.07 -11.60 1.17
N ARG A 21 14.26 -11.45 1.77
CA ARG A 21 14.40 -11.27 3.22
C ARG A 21 13.64 -10.04 3.72
N VAL A 22 13.79 -8.90 3.05
CA VAL A 22 13.13 -7.63 3.40
C VAL A 22 11.64 -7.66 3.08
N ALA A 23 11.26 -8.22 1.92
CA ALA A 23 9.87 -8.34 1.49
C ALA A 23 9.04 -9.15 2.50
N LEU A 24 9.58 -10.30 2.94
CA LEU A 24 8.92 -11.24 3.83
C LEU A 24 9.18 -11.00 5.32
N SER A 25 9.88 -9.91 5.68
CA SER A 25 10.23 -9.59 7.07
C SER A 25 10.98 -10.72 7.78
N ILE A 26 11.88 -11.41 7.07
CA ILE A 26 12.68 -12.53 7.58
C ILE A 26 13.92 -11.99 8.33
N PRO A 27 14.28 -12.57 9.50
CA PRO A 27 15.47 -12.16 10.22
C PRO A 27 16.79 -12.44 9.48
N THR A 28 17.83 -11.68 9.80
CA THR A 28 19.20 -11.85 9.30
C THR A 28 19.97 -13.01 9.95
N GLN A 29 19.28 -13.97 10.58
CA GLN A 29 19.90 -15.13 11.21
C GLN A 29 20.46 -16.07 10.14
N MET A 30 21.65 -16.64 10.36
CA MET A 30 22.29 -17.52 9.37
C MET A 30 21.41 -18.72 8.97
N ALA A 31 20.61 -19.25 9.89
CA ALA A 31 19.64 -20.32 9.58
C ALA A 31 18.52 -19.85 8.62
N ALA A 32 18.03 -18.62 8.81
CA ALA A 32 17.01 -18.04 7.94
C ALA A 32 17.57 -17.70 6.54
N ILE A 33 18.81 -17.19 6.48
CA ILE A 33 19.50 -16.96 5.20
C ILE A 33 19.73 -18.27 4.44
N ARG A 34 20.07 -19.36 5.15
CA ARG A 34 20.16 -20.69 4.52
C ARG A 34 18.81 -21.15 3.98
N ALA A 35 17.74 -21.03 4.78
CA ALA A 35 16.40 -21.38 4.34
C ALA A 35 15.96 -20.60 3.08
N ILE A 36 16.30 -19.32 2.98
CA ILE A 36 16.06 -18.52 1.76
C ILE A 36 16.85 -19.09 0.57
N ASN A 37 18.13 -19.37 0.73
CA ASN A 37 18.94 -19.96 -0.34
C ASN A 37 18.42 -21.33 -0.79
N ASP A 38 18.02 -22.18 0.15
CA ASP A 38 17.46 -23.49 -0.14
C ASP A 38 16.14 -23.34 -0.92
N ALA A 39 15.25 -22.46 -0.48
CA ALA A 39 13.98 -22.19 -1.17
C ALA A 39 14.19 -21.59 -2.57
N MET A 40 15.19 -20.71 -2.75
CA MET A 40 15.57 -20.16 -4.05
C MET A 40 16.09 -21.25 -4.98
N ALA A 41 16.98 -22.12 -4.49
CA ALA A 41 17.53 -23.23 -5.25
C ALA A 41 16.45 -24.24 -5.65
N ASP A 42 15.54 -24.58 -4.73
CA ASP A 42 14.40 -25.45 -4.99
C ASP A 42 13.49 -24.88 -6.08
N LEU A 43 13.19 -23.57 -6.04
CA LEU A 43 12.38 -22.92 -7.07
C LEU A 43 13.10 -22.92 -8.43
N GLU A 44 14.40 -22.66 -8.47
CA GLU A 44 15.20 -22.70 -9.69
C GLU A 44 15.23 -24.10 -10.32
N GLN A 45 15.27 -25.14 -9.49
CA GLN A 45 15.29 -26.52 -9.95
C GLN A 45 13.93 -27.02 -10.42
N LEU A 46 12.85 -26.69 -9.69
CA LEU A 46 11.52 -27.27 -9.93
C LEU A 46 10.66 -26.41 -10.86
N TYR A 47 10.74 -25.09 -10.74
CA TYR A 47 9.85 -24.14 -11.42
C TYR A 47 10.61 -22.87 -11.88
N PRO A 48 11.57 -22.98 -12.81
CA PRO A 48 12.42 -21.85 -13.23
C PRO A 48 11.64 -20.66 -13.81
N ASP A 49 10.48 -20.91 -14.43
CA ASP A 49 9.61 -19.85 -14.95
C ASP A 49 9.00 -18.97 -13.84
N ALA A 50 8.83 -19.52 -12.63
CA ALA A 50 8.30 -18.79 -11.49
C ALA A 50 9.27 -17.71 -10.98
N ILE A 51 10.57 -17.83 -11.27
CA ILE A 51 11.59 -16.84 -10.89
C ILE A 51 11.29 -15.47 -11.49
N LEU A 52 10.81 -15.43 -12.75
CA LEU A 52 10.44 -14.17 -13.40
C LEU A 52 9.30 -13.47 -12.68
N THR A 53 8.28 -14.23 -12.27
CA THR A 53 7.14 -13.71 -11.50
C THR A 53 7.61 -13.26 -10.12
N ALA A 54 8.37 -14.10 -9.40
CA ALA A 54 8.91 -13.74 -8.09
C ALA A 54 9.73 -12.45 -8.13
N ARG A 55 10.58 -12.28 -9.14
CA ARG A 55 11.35 -11.04 -9.31
C ARG A 55 10.46 -9.82 -9.60
N ARG A 56 9.41 -9.97 -10.40
CA ARG A 56 8.43 -8.88 -10.59
C ARG A 56 7.72 -8.49 -9.29
N GLU A 57 7.38 -9.46 -8.44
CA GLU A 57 6.80 -9.17 -7.13
C GLU A 57 7.81 -8.47 -6.20
N LEU A 58 9.09 -8.86 -6.21
CA LEU A 58 10.15 -8.18 -5.47
C LEU A 58 10.33 -6.73 -5.95
N ASP A 59 10.37 -6.50 -7.26
CA ASP A 59 10.49 -5.18 -7.86
C ASP A 59 9.27 -4.30 -7.49
N ALA A 60 8.06 -4.85 -7.49
CA ALA A 60 6.84 -4.15 -7.08
C ALA A 60 6.86 -3.76 -5.60
N ILE A 61 7.33 -4.66 -4.72
CA ILE A 61 7.49 -4.35 -3.29
C ILE A 61 8.53 -3.24 -3.09
N ALA A 62 9.66 -3.30 -3.79
CA ALA A 62 10.69 -2.27 -3.70
C ALA A 62 10.18 -0.89 -4.17
N ALA A 63 9.35 -0.86 -5.22
CA ALA A 63 8.69 0.36 -5.67
C ALA A 63 7.75 0.92 -4.58
N ILE A 64 6.91 0.08 -3.98
CA ILE A 64 6.00 0.49 -2.90
C ILE A 64 6.76 0.96 -1.66
N ASP A 65 7.84 0.28 -1.29
CA ASP A 65 8.68 0.67 -0.15
C ASP A 65 9.35 2.04 -0.40
N THR A 66 9.70 2.33 -1.65
CA THR A 66 10.21 3.65 -2.06
C THR A 66 9.12 4.73 -2.01
N GLU A 67 7.92 4.42 -2.48
CA GLU A 67 6.77 5.32 -2.40
C GLU A 67 6.41 5.63 -0.94
N LEU A 68 6.35 4.60 -0.09
CA LEU A 68 6.11 4.74 1.36
C LEU A 68 7.16 5.62 2.03
N ALA A 69 8.44 5.47 1.68
CA ALA A 69 9.52 6.29 2.21
C ALA A 69 9.47 7.75 1.72
N GLY A 70 8.87 7.99 0.55
CA GLY A 70 8.71 9.30 -0.06
C GLY A 70 7.42 10.05 0.29
N LEU A 71 6.52 9.43 1.07
CA LEU A 71 5.25 10.08 1.46
C LEU A 71 5.51 11.33 2.29
N SER A 72 4.92 12.45 1.86
CA SER A 72 4.95 13.70 2.59
C SER A 72 4.01 13.64 3.80
N PRO A 73 4.28 14.38 4.90
CA PRO A 73 3.47 14.35 6.11
C PRO A 73 1.99 14.71 5.89
N GLU A 74 1.67 15.48 4.85
CA GLU A 74 0.31 15.82 4.42
C GLU A 74 -0.44 14.63 3.79
N GLN A 75 0.28 13.72 3.12
CA GLN A 75 -0.27 12.52 2.48
C GLN A 75 -0.46 11.36 3.45
N LEU A 76 0.20 11.43 4.61
CA LEU A 76 -0.01 10.52 5.75
C LEU A 76 -1.32 10.83 6.50
N GLN A 77 -1.90 12.01 6.29
CA GLN A 77 -3.20 12.36 6.86
C GLN A 77 -4.32 11.73 6.02
N ALA A 78 -5.37 11.25 6.70
CA ALA A 78 -6.57 10.74 6.02
C ALA A 78 -7.11 11.81 5.05
N PRO A 79 -7.65 11.42 3.87
CA PRO A 79 -8.15 12.38 2.89
C PRO A 79 -9.09 13.38 3.55
N ILE A 80 -8.70 14.65 3.57
CA ILE A 80 -9.55 15.74 4.04
C ILE A 80 -10.44 16.10 2.85
N GLU A 81 -11.68 15.61 2.84
CA GLU A 81 -12.66 16.03 1.85
C GLU A 81 -13.20 17.41 2.22
N THR A 82 -12.61 18.46 1.65
CA THR A 82 -13.10 19.83 1.82
C THR A 82 -14.30 20.05 0.90
N ARG A 83 -15.51 19.69 1.34
CA ARG A 83 -16.74 19.99 0.59
C ARG A 83 -17.21 21.41 0.89
N ARG A 84 -17.12 22.31 -0.09
CA ARG A 84 -17.80 23.62 -0.05
C ARG A 84 -19.30 23.39 -0.19
N LYS A 85 -20.06 23.47 0.90
CA LYS A 85 -21.53 23.47 0.83
C LYS A 85 -21.95 24.78 0.16
N ALA A 86 -22.38 24.72 -1.10
CA ALA A 86 -23.09 25.84 -1.71
C ALA A 86 -24.36 26.10 -0.88
N VAL A 87 -24.58 27.37 -0.54
CA VAL A 87 -25.77 27.84 0.18
C VAL A 87 -27.01 27.33 -0.57
N GLY A 88 -27.89 26.62 0.13
CA GLY A 88 -29.17 26.18 -0.45
C GLY A 88 -30.01 27.41 -0.84
N PRO A 89 -30.88 27.31 -1.86
CA PRO A 89 -31.67 28.44 -2.37
C PRO A 89 -32.64 29.08 -1.35
N ASP A 90 -32.72 28.55 -0.13
CA ASP A 90 -33.58 28.97 0.98
C ASP A 90 -33.00 30.14 1.82
N ALA A 91 -31.80 30.62 1.50
CA ALA A 91 -31.20 31.80 2.16
C ALA A 91 -31.63 33.15 1.54
N LEU A 92 -32.64 33.13 0.67
CA LEU A 92 -33.30 34.33 0.15
C LEU A 92 -34.56 34.58 0.97
N PRO A 93 -34.78 35.80 1.53
CA PRO A 93 -36.10 36.14 2.04
C PRO A 93 -37.13 36.05 0.90
N GLU A 94 -38.32 35.52 1.18
CA GLU A 94 -39.41 35.26 0.20
C GLU A 94 -39.88 36.48 -0.61
N ASP A 95 -39.36 37.70 -0.34
CA ASP A 95 -39.84 38.95 -0.92
C ASP A 95 -38.85 39.69 -1.83
N GLY A 96 -37.73 39.07 -2.24
CA GLY A 96 -36.89 39.55 -3.35
C GLY A 96 -36.40 41.00 -3.28
N THR A 97 -36.35 41.60 -2.08
CA THR A 97 -35.98 43.01 -1.89
C THR A 97 -34.51 43.12 -1.48
N LEU A 98 -33.71 43.72 -2.37
CA LEU A 98 -32.30 44.04 -2.12
C LEU A 98 -32.16 45.01 -0.93
N PRO A 99 -31.23 44.76 0.01
CA PRO A 99 -31.02 45.65 1.16
C PRO A 99 -30.49 47.01 0.72
N VAL A 100 -31.22 48.09 1.04
CA VAL A 100 -30.97 49.46 0.54
C VAL A 100 -29.94 50.22 1.40
N LYS A 101 -29.51 49.68 2.55
CA LYS A 101 -28.62 50.39 3.48
C LYS A 101 -27.29 49.67 3.66
N LYS A 102 -26.19 50.44 3.49
CA LYS A 102 -24.80 49.98 3.61
C LYS A 102 -24.43 49.38 4.98
N ALA A 103 -25.19 49.65 6.04
CA ALA A 103 -24.93 49.12 7.38
C ALA A 103 -25.38 47.66 7.53
N ASP A 104 -26.50 47.29 6.89
CA ASP A 104 -27.03 45.91 6.93
C ASP A 104 -26.20 44.96 6.06
N VAL A 105 -25.47 45.50 5.07
CA VAL A 105 -24.52 44.75 4.23
C VAL A 105 -23.41 44.13 5.09
N ILE A 106 -23.00 44.79 6.17
CA ILE A 106 -21.90 44.32 7.02
C ILE A 106 -22.39 43.17 7.91
N GLU A 107 -23.60 43.24 8.45
CA GLU A 107 -24.18 42.15 9.26
C GLU A 107 -24.52 40.93 8.39
N TYR A 108 -25.07 41.14 7.18
CA TYR A 108 -25.29 40.08 6.19
C TYR A 108 -23.99 39.42 5.71
N ASP A 109 -22.90 40.18 5.52
CA ASP A 109 -21.59 39.61 5.20
C ASP A 109 -21.07 38.74 6.35
N THR A 110 -21.30 39.14 7.61
CA THR A 110 -20.81 38.38 8.77
C THR A 110 -21.54 37.06 9.01
N GLU A 111 -22.79 36.92 8.56
CA GLU A 111 -23.50 35.62 8.57
C GLU A 111 -23.20 34.77 7.34
N LEU A 112 -23.01 35.38 6.16
CA LEU A 112 -22.66 34.69 4.90
C LEU A 112 -21.22 34.13 4.93
N LEU A 113 -20.34 34.72 5.72
CA LEU A 113 -18.95 34.32 5.91
C LEU A 113 -18.71 33.44 7.14
N ARG A 114 -19.76 32.83 7.74
CA ARG A 114 -19.56 31.76 8.72
C ARG A 114 -19.04 30.51 8.00
N GLU A 115 -17.75 30.52 7.73
CA GLU A 115 -16.94 29.39 7.27
C GLU A 115 -16.88 28.34 8.38
N GLU A 116 -17.97 27.59 8.58
CA GLU A 116 -17.92 26.34 9.33
C GLU A 116 -17.09 25.34 8.53
N THR A 117 -15.79 25.34 8.81
CA THR A 117 -14.84 24.35 8.30
C THR A 117 -15.13 23.03 8.99
N ILE A 118 -16.08 22.27 8.45
CA ILE A 118 -16.36 20.91 8.91
C ILE A 118 -15.24 20.03 8.37
N THR A 119 -14.21 19.80 9.19
CA THR A 119 -13.17 18.81 8.94
C THR A 119 -13.80 17.43 9.06
N ARG A 120 -14.27 16.87 7.95
CA ARG A 120 -14.76 15.49 7.91
C ARG A 120 -13.61 14.60 7.47
N TYR A 121 -13.15 13.73 8.37
CA TYR A 121 -12.21 12.66 8.04
C TYR A 121 -12.87 11.77 6.99
N GLY A 122 -12.32 11.70 5.77
CA GLY A 122 -12.83 10.80 4.74
C GLY A 122 -12.82 9.36 5.24
N GLU A 123 -13.91 8.62 5.02
CA GLU A 123 -14.05 7.19 5.37
C GLU A 123 -13.11 6.25 4.55
N GLY A 124 -12.20 6.82 3.76
CA GLY A 124 -11.25 6.08 2.94
C GLY A 124 -10.01 5.63 3.71
N LEU A 125 -9.47 4.46 3.35
CA LEU A 125 -8.12 4.04 3.74
C LEU A 125 -7.13 5.16 3.36
N SER A 126 -6.27 5.56 4.30
CA SER A 126 -5.17 6.49 3.99
C SER A 126 -4.28 5.91 2.88
N ILE A 127 -3.62 6.78 2.13
CA ILE A 127 -2.71 6.38 1.04
C ILE A 127 -1.63 5.43 1.59
N GLU A 128 -1.11 5.70 2.78
CA GLU A 128 -0.15 4.83 3.46
C GLU A 128 -0.75 3.42 3.72
N GLN A 129 -1.96 3.34 4.28
CA GLN A 129 -2.61 2.05 4.55
C GLN A 129 -2.91 1.27 3.27
N ALA A 130 -3.30 1.96 2.19
CA ALA A 130 -3.53 1.34 0.89
C ALA A 130 -2.22 0.72 0.33
N LEU A 131 -1.12 1.47 0.37
CA LEU A 131 0.20 0.99 -0.05
C LEU A 131 0.71 -0.16 0.82
N ARG A 132 0.53 -0.09 2.15
CA ARG A 132 0.88 -1.19 3.07
C ARG A 132 0.11 -2.46 2.75
N ARG A 133 -1.19 -2.36 2.45
CA ARG A 133 -2.02 -3.50 2.03
C ARG A 133 -1.55 -4.07 0.71
N GLN A 134 -1.22 -3.22 -0.26
CA GLN A 134 -0.69 -3.63 -1.55
C GLN A 134 0.65 -4.38 -1.39
N ARG A 135 1.58 -3.83 -0.58
CA ARG A 135 2.83 -4.50 -0.21
C ARG A 135 2.59 -5.89 0.36
N GLY A 136 1.64 -6.01 1.29
CA GLY A 136 1.24 -7.29 1.88
C GLY A 136 0.72 -8.29 0.86
N SER A 137 -0.06 -7.84 -0.14
CA SER A 137 -0.55 -8.70 -1.22
C SER A 137 0.58 -9.25 -2.10
N HIS A 138 1.55 -8.42 -2.47
CA HIS A 138 2.72 -8.86 -3.23
C HIS A 138 3.60 -9.82 -2.42
N ALA A 139 3.80 -9.53 -1.13
CA ALA A 139 4.51 -10.44 -0.22
C ALA A 139 3.80 -11.78 -0.05
N GLN A 140 2.46 -11.80 -0.05
CA GLN A 140 1.69 -13.04 -0.04
C GLN A 140 1.86 -13.83 -1.35
N ALA A 141 1.89 -13.15 -2.50
CA ALA A 141 2.18 -13.80 -3.79
C ALA A 141 3.58 -14.44 -3.81
N LEU A 142 4.59 -13.77 -3.23
CA LEU A 142 5.92 -14.34 -3.02
C LEU A 142 5.89 -15.60 -2.15
N LEU A 143 5.11 -15.60 -1.07
CA LEU A 143 4.98 -16.79 -0.22
C LEU A 143 4.31 -17.97 -0.91
N LEU A 144 3.42 -17.74 -1.88
CA LEU A 144 2.85 -18.83 -2.67
C LEU A 144 3.92 -19.52 -3.54
N MET A 145 4.91 -18.77 -4.01
CA MET A 145 6.06 -19.31 -4.76
C MET A 145 7.12 -19.91 -3.83
N LEU A 146 7.30 -19.35 -2.63
CA LEU A 146 8.30 -19.77 -1.64
C LEU A 146 7.64 -20.17 -0.31
N PRO A 147 6.81 -21.24 -0.28
CA PRO A 147 5.98 -21.57 0.87
C PRO A 147 6.79 -21.99 2.10
N THR A 148 7.99 -22.52 1.91
CA THR A 148 8.91 -22.91 2.98
C THR A 148 9.39 -21.74 3.84
N LEU A 149 9.23 -20.50 3.35
CA LEU A 149 9.63 -19.28 4.07
C LEU A 149 8.54 -18.71 4.98
N ALA A 150 7.31 -19.24 4.93
CA ALA A 150 6.19 -18.70 5.71
C ALA A 150 6.43 -18.75 7.23
N ASN A 151 7.09 -19.80 7.71
CA ASN A 151 7.42 -19.97 9.14
C ASN A 151 8.58 -19.07 9.61
N TRP A 152 9.34 -18.48 8.68
CA TRP A 152 10.44 -17.55 8.97
C TRP A 152 9.99 -16.09 8.98
N SER A 153 8.83 -15.79 8.41
CA SER A 153 8.28 -14.44 8.39
C SER A 153 7.88 -13.99 9.80
N ARG A 154 8.31 -12.78 10.18
CA ARG A 154 7.87 -12.13 11.43
C ARG A 154 6.60 -11.31 11.26
N ASP A 155 6.08 -11.22 10.04
CA ASP A 155 4.89 -10.44 9.76
C ASP A 155 3.63 -11.25 10.15
N PRO A 156 2.84 -10.79 11.13
CA PRO A 156 1.62 -11.48 11.54
C PRO A 156 0.58 -11.54 10.41
N GLN A 157 0.59 -10.60 9.46
CA GLN A 157 -0.37 -10.56 8.36
C GLN A 157 -0.08 -11.67 7.33
N LEU A 158 1.20 -11.92 7.07
CA LEU A 158 1.66 -12.97 6.15
C LEU A 158 1.48 -14.37 6.75
N SER A 159 1.71 -14.50 8.06
CA SER A 159 1.54 -15.76 8.79
C SER A 159 0.06 -16.11 9.06
N ALA A 160 -0.81 -15.12 9.28
CA ALA A 160 -2.25 -15.36 9.50
C ALA A 160 -3.01 -15.83 8.24
N GLN A 161 -2.66 -15.32 7.05
CA GLN A 161 -3.32 -15.74 5.80
C GLN A 161 -2.80 -17.07 5.25
N GLY A 162 -1.51 -17.39 5.46
CA GLY A 162 -0.96 -18.70 5.10
C GLY A 162 -1.64 -19.87 5.84
N GLY A 163 -2.02 -19.66 7.10
CA GLY A 163 -2.80 -20.63 7.87
C GLY A 163 -4.28 -20.72 7.46
N ALA A 164 -4.91 -19.60 7.07
CA ALA A 164 -6.31 -19.56 6.64
C ALA A 164 -6.55 -20.19 5.26
N PHE A 165 -5.61 -20.03 4.32
CA PHE A 165 -5.71 -20.62 2.98
C PHE A 165 -5.50 -22.15 3.01
N THR A 166 -4.57 -22.63 3.83
CA THR A 166 -4.32 -24.07 4.00
C THR A 166 -5.46 -24.77 4.75
N THR A 167 -6.11 -24.12 5.72
CA THR A 167 -7.30 -24.68 6.38
C THR A 167 -8.55 -24.67 5.49
N ALA A 168 -8.68 -23.72 4.57
CA ALA A 168 -9.76 -23.72 3.58
C ALA A 168 -9.62 -24.85 2.55
N LEU A 169 -8.38 -25.16 2.12
CA LEU A 169 -8.11 -26.24 1.17
C LEU A 169 -8.24 -27.63 1.82
N ALA A 170 -7.99 -27.76 3.13
CA ALA A 170 -8.15 -29.01 3.88
C ALA A 170 -9.62 -29.36 4.22
N ARG A 171 -10.59 -28.51 3.86
CA ARG A 171 -12.02 -28.71 4.10
C ARG A 171 -12.85 -28.86 2.81
N GLY A 172 -12.19 -29.13 1.68
CA GLY A 172 -12.81 -29.41 0.38
C GLY A 172 -12.84 -30.89 0.05
#